data_AF-A0A919I622-F1
#
_entry.id   AF-A0A919I622-F1
#
_cell.length_a   1.000
_cell.length_b   1.000
_cell.length_c   1.000
_cell.angle_alpha   90.00
_cell.angle_beta   90.00
_cell.angle_gamma   90.00
#
_symmetry.space_group_name_H-M   'P 1'
#
loop_
_entity.id
_entity.type
_entity.pdbx_description
1 polymer ?
#
loop_
_entity_poly.entity_id
_entity_poly.type
_entity_poly.pdbx_seq_one_letter_code
_entity_poly.pdbx_strand_id
1 'polypeptide(L)'
;MGETIDQIRDVRNTAIMVKEALPGWSGVDSTRLDTPGKIDPIPHPYGEDLPCADNKPVAPKKQEAKSITVQPPRPKPWEKTYVLLPSFEKVKGDKVLYAHASRILHHETNPAAPGR
;
A
#
# COMPACT_ATOMS: atom_id res chain seq x y z
N MET A 1 -17.04 2.18 30.96
CA MET A 1 -17.51 0.83 30.58
C MET A 1 -16.63 0.38 29.43
N GLY A 2 -15.86 -0.70 29.64
CA GLY A 2 -15.04 -1.28 28.58
C GLY A 2 -15.85 -2.27 27.75
N GLU A 3 -15.40 -2.53 26.54
CA GLU A 3 -15.84 -3.65 25.73
C GLU A 3 -15.20 -4.97 26.21
N THR A 4 -15.84 -6.10 25.90
CA THR A 4 -15.25 -7.43 26.16
C THR A 4 -14.21 -7.76 25.10
N ILE A 5 -13.24 -8.62 25.41
CA ILE A 5 -12.14 -8.92 24.49
C ILE A 5 -12.62 -9.46 23.13
N ASP A 6 -13.75 -10.18 23.11
CA ASP A 6 -14.36 -10.73 21.90
C ASP A 6 -15.05 -9.68 21.00
N GLN A 7 -15.30 -8.48 21.54
CA GLN A 7 -15.93 -7.37 20.83
C GLN A 7 -14.91 -6.43 20.19
N ILE A 8 -13.65 -6.50 20.62
CA ILE A 8 -12.56 -5.67 20.12
C ILE A 8 -12.23 -6.07 18.68
N ARG A 9 -12.47 -5.16 17.73
CA ARG A 9 -12.25 -5.40 16.28
C ARG A 9 -11.53 -4.27 15.57
N ASP A 10 -11.36 -3.14 16.23
CA ASP A 10 -10.77 -1.91 15.70
C ASP A 10 -9.36 -1.65 16.23
N VAL A 11 -8.66 -2.70 16.66
CA VAL A 11 -7.25 -2.63 17.05
C VAL A 11 -6.37 -2.83 15.82
N ARG A 12 -5.53 -1.82 15.55
CA ARG A 12 -4.53 -1.90 14.47
C ARG A 12 -3.63 -3.12 14.64
N ASN A 13 -3.17 -3.65 13.52
CA ASN A 13 -2.28 -4.82 13.44
C ASN A 13 -2.90 -6.11 13.99
N THR A 14 -4.21 -6.18 14.16
CA THR A 14 -4.92 -7.38 14.58
C THR A 14 -5.56 -8.05 13.39
N ALA A 15 -5.41 -9.37 13.28
CA ALA A 15 -6.13 -10.19 12.31
C ALA A 15 -7.24 -10.94 13.03
N ILE A 16 -8.46 -10.86 12.50
CA ILE A 16 -9.63 -11.58 13.01
C ILE A 16 -10.21 -12.45 11.91
N MET A 17 -10.70 -13.63 12.28
CA MET A 17 -11.45 -14.48 11.36
C MET A 17 -12.92 -14.08 11.41
N VAL A 18 -13.45 -13.64 10.27
CA VAL A 18 -14.86 -13.25 10.11
C VAL A 18 -15.47 -13.99 8.92
N LYS A 19 -16.77 -14.30 9.02
CA LYS A 19 -17.50 -14.92 7.90
C LYS A 19 -17.78 -13.93 6.77
N GLU A 20 -17.96 -12.66 7.13
CA GLU A 20 -18.30 -11.57 6.23
C GLU A 20 -17.51 -10.32 6.59
N ALA A 21 -17.35 -9.41 5.63
CA ALA A 21 -16.65 -8.14 5.83
C ALA A 21 -17.39 -7.25 6.83
N LEU A 22 -16.64 -6.47 7.61
CA LEU A 22 -17.22 -5.53 8.57
C LEU A 22 -17.95 -4.38 7.85
N PRO A 23 -19.14 -3.98 8.32
CA PRO A 23 -19.91 -2.91 7.70
C PRO A 23 -19.14 -1.59 7.74
N GLY A 24 -19.09 -0.89 6.59
CA GLY A 24 -18.41 0.40 6.46
C GLY A 24 -16.89 0.32 6.30
N TRP A 25 -16.31 -0.87 6.16
CA TRP A 25 -14.92 -1.05 5.80
C TRP A 25 -14.76 -1.41 4.32
N SER A 26 -13.72 -0.86 3.68
CA SER A 26 -13.33 -1.18 2.30
C SER A 26 -12.28 -2.29 2.29
N GLY A 27 -12.39 -3.24 1.37
CA GLY A 27 -11.48 -4.40 1.31
C GLY A 27 -10.40 -4.27 0.25
N VAL A 28 -9.17 -4.62 0.62
CA VAL A 28 -8.09 -4.95 -0.33
C VAL A 28 -7.91 -6.46 -0.32
N ASP A 29 -8.06 -7.10 -1.47
CA ASP A 29 -7.87 -8.55 -1.61
C ASP A 29 -6.38 -8.90 -1.71
N SER A 30 -5.85 -9.61 -0.70
CA SER A 30 -4.49 -10.14 -0.68
C SER A 30 -4.48 -11.66 -0.56
N THR A 31 -5.55 -12.33 -1.00
CA THR A 31 -5.63 -13.80 -1.03
C THR A 31 -4.69 -14.43 -2.07
N ARG A 32 -4.23 -13.63 -3.03
CA ARG A 32 -3.26 -14.03 -4.07
C ARG A 32 -1.91 -13.39 -3.78
N LEU A 33 -0.86 -14.05 -4.27
CA LEU A 33 0.50 -13.54 -4.16
C LEU A 33 0.61 -12.18 -4.85
N ASP A 34 1.22 -11.22 -4.17
CA ASP A 34 1.52 -9.92 -4.75
C ASP A 34 2.47 -10.13 -5.93
N THR A 35 2.06 -9.67 -7.11
CA THR A 35 2.97 -9.62 -8.25
C THR A 35 3.84 -8.37 -8.07
N PRO A 36 5.17 -8.49 -7.94
CA PRO A 36 6.03 -7.33 -7.89
C PRO A 36 5.78 -6.47 -9.14
N GLY A 37 5.61 -5.17 -8.94
CA GLY A 37 5.39 -4.22 -10.02
C GLY A 37 6.57 -4.17 -11.00
N LYS A 38 6.43 -3.40 -12.07
CA LYS A 38 7.56 -3.14 -12.99
C LYS A 38 8.69 -2.51 -12.18
N ILE A 39 9.84 -3.18 -12.19
CA ILE A 39 11.08 -2.64 -11.65
C ILE A 39 11.59 -1.68 -12.71
N ASP A 40 11.56 -0.38 -12.41
CA ASP A 40 12.22 0.59 -13.28
C ASP A 40 13.71 0.25 -13.32
N PRO A 41 14.31 0.15 -14.51
CA PRO A 41 15.74 -0.11 -14.63
C PRO A 41 16.48 1.02 -13.91
N ILE A 42 17.41 0.65 -13.04
CA ILE A 42 18.28 1.62 -12.37
C ILE A 42 19.03 2.35 -13.47
N PRO A 43 18.84 3.68 -13.63
CA PRO A 43 19.55 4.44 -14.66
C PRO A 43 21.05 4.30 -14.42
N HIS A 44 21.78 3.90 -15.45
CA HIS A 44 23.23 3.74 -15.32
C HIS A 44 23.87 5.11 -15.07
N PRO A 45 24.72 5.29 -14.03
CA PRO A 45 25.22 6.60 -13.63
C PRO A 45 26.11 7.29 -14.69
N TYR A 46 26.56 6.54 -15.69
CA TYR A 46 27.33 7.04 -16.84
C TYR A 46 26.67 6.68 -18.19
N GLY A 47 25.37 6.39 -18.20
CA GLY A 47 24.63 6.07 -19.43
C GLY A 47 24.51 7.27 -20.37
N GLU A 48 24.36 6.99 -21.66
CA GLU A 48 24.22 8.01 -22.71
C GLU A 48 22.87 8.74 -22.66
N ASP A 49 21.92 8.25 -21.84
CA ASP A 49 20.59 8.80 -21.62
C ASP A 49 20.56 10.00 -20.62
N LEU A 50 21.73 10.57 -20.31
CA LEU A 50 21.83 11.72 -19.42
C LEU A 50 21.26 12.98 -20.11
N PRO A 51 20.49 13.83 -19.40
CA PRO A 51 19.93 15.07 -19.93
C PRO A 51 20.98 16.12 -20.37
N CYS A 52 22.27 15.83 -20.16
CA CYS A 52 23.41 16.65 -20.55
C CYS A 52 24.20 16.09 -21.76
N ALA A 53 23.83 14.93 -22.32
CA ALA A 53 24.53 14.34 -23.47
C ALA A 53 24.33 15.16 -24.75
N ASP A 54 23.18 15.83 -24.87
CA ASP A 54 22.91 16.80 -25.92
C ASP A 54 23.06 18.22 -25.38
N ASN A 55 24.03 18.99 -25.91
CA ASN A 55 24.15 20.44 -25.75
C ASN A 55 22.99 21.21 -26.45
N LYS A 56 21.74 20.74 -26.29
CA LYS A 56 20.57 21.49 -26.73
C LYS A 56 20.14 22.43 -25.61
N PRO A 57 20.02 23.75 -25.88
CA PRO A 57 19.51 24.67 -24.88
C PRO A 57 18.09 24.27 -24.51
N VAL A 58 17.90 23.83 -23.26
CA VAL A 58 16.59 23.57 -22.68
C VAL A 58 15.96 24.93 -22.44
N ALA A 59 15.08 25.35 -23.34
CA ALA A 59 14.30 26.57 -23.15
C ALA A 59 13.54 26.47 -21.82
N PRO A 60 13.62 27.49 -20.94
CA PRO A 60 12.93 27.45 -19.67
C PRO A 60 11.42 27.39 -19.93
N LYS A 61 10.80 26.27 -19.56
CA LYS A 61 9.34 26.16 -19.58
C LYS A 61 8.79 27.20 -18.61
N LYS A 62 8.16 28.24 -19.15
CA LYS A 62 7.47 29.28 -18.41
C LYS A 62 6.44 28.60 -17.50
N GLN A 63 6.72 28.56 -16.20
CA GLN A 63 5.79 27.99 -15.23
C GLN A 63 4.64 28.98 -15.07
N GLU A 64 3.54 28.69 -15.77
CA GLU A 64 2.28 29.37 -15.53
C GLU A 64 1.82 29.08 -14.10
N ALA A 65 1.47 30.15 -13.38
CA ALA A 65 1.03 30.08 -11.99
C ALA A 65 -0.25 29.26 -11.89
N LYS A 66 -0.13 28.02 -11.43
CA LYS A 66 -1.29 27.19 -11.07
C LYS A 66 -1.92 27.78 -9.82
N SER A 67 -3.15 28.25 -9.94
CA SER A 67 -3.96 28.67 -8.81
C SER A 67 -4.13 27.49 -7.83
N ILE A 68 -3.82 27.74 -6.57
CA ILE A 68 -3.92 26.73 -5.52
C ILE A 68 -5.40 26.63 -5.14
N THR A 69 -6.13 25.73 -5.79
CA THR A 69 -7.50 25.40 -5.38
C THR A 69 -7.44 24.56 -4.11
N VAL A 70 -8.02 25.06 -3.02
CA VAL A 70 -8.19 24.29 -1.78
C VAL A 70 -9.19 23.18 -2.07
N GLN A 71 -8.67 21.98 -2.34
CA GLN A 71 -9.51 20.78 -2.43
C GLN A 71 -9.99 20.42 -1.02
N PRO A 72 -11.25 19.96 -0.87
CA PRO A 72 -11.70 19.40 0.39
C PRO A 72 -10.73 18.28 0.83
N PRO A 73 -10.50 18.10 2.14
CA PRO A 73 -9.62 17.06 2.64
C PRO A 73 -10.04 15.72 2.04
N ARG A 74 -9.13 15.08 1.31
CA ARG A 74 -9.40 13.77 0.73
C ARG A 74 -9.78 12.85 1.89
N PRO A 75 -10.90 12.09 1.78
CA PRO A 75 -11.22 11.10 2.78
C PRO A 75 -10.01 10.19 2.93
N LYS A 76 -9.53 10.00 4.16
CA LYS A 76 -8.38 9.15 4.47
C LYS A 76 -8.82 7.70 4.32
N PRO A 77 -8.66 7.06 3.14
CA PRO A 77 -9.34 5.79 2.87
C PRO A 77 -8.77 4.68 3.77
N TRP A 78 -7.51 4.84 4.18
CA TRP A 78 -6.76 3.90 5.02
C TRP A 78 -7.31 3.73 6.43
N GLU A 79 -8.16 4.64 6.94
CA GLU A 79 -8.71 4.50 8.30
C GLU A 79 -9.76 3.39 8.42
N LYS A 80 -10.46 3.07 7.33
CA LYS A 80 -11.48 2.01 7.28
C LYS A 80 -11.22 1.04 6.14
N THR A 81 -9.96 0.65 5.97
CA THR A 81 -9.57 -0.36 4.98
C THR A 81 -9.12 -1.63 5.70
N TYR A 82 -9.69 -2.78 5.33
CA TYR A 82 -9.21 -4.10 5.76
C TYR A 82 -8.43 -4.76 4.64
N VAL A 83 -7.48 -5.62 5.02
CA VAL A 83 -6.74 -6.48 4.10
C VAL A 83 -7.25 -7.90 4.25
N LEU A 84 -7.79 -8.48 3.16
CA LEU A 84 -8.25 -9.86 3.15
C LEU A 84 -7.06 -10.80 2.99
N LEU A 85 -6.71 -11.48 4.08
CA LEU A 85 -5.63 -12.47 4.09
C LEU A 85 -6.10 -13.81 3.48
N PRO A 86 -5.16 -14.65 2.97
CA PRO A 86 -5.47 -16.02 2.60
C PRO A 86 -6.02 -16.80 3.80
N SER A 87 -6.91 -17.77 3.53
CA SER A 87 -7.48 -18.63 4.56
C SER A 87 -6.39 -19.35 5.37
N PHE A 88 -6.61 -19.48 6.68
CA PHE A 88 -5.67 -20.13 7.61
C PHE A 88 -5.17 -21.51 7.12
N GLU A 89 -6.07 -22.34 6.58
CA GLU A 89 -5.73 -23.68 6.08
C GLU A 89 -4.70 -23.63 4.94
N LYS A 90 -4.85 -22.66 4.03
CA LYS A 90 -3.91 -22.46 2.91
C LYS A 90 -2.56 -21.95 3.40
N VAL A 91 -2.56 -21.00 4.33
CA VAL A 91 -1.32 -20.45 4.93
C VAL A 91 -0.54 -21.52 5.70
N LYS A 92 -1.25 -22.42 6.39
CA LYS A 92 -0.64 -23.53 7.13
C LYS A 92 0.01 -24.56 6.20
N GLY A 93 -0.59 -24.83 5.05
CA GLY A 93 -0.12 -25.84 4.10
C GLY A 93 0.96 -25.35 3.12
N ASP A 94 0.98 -24.05 2.81
CA ASP A 94 1.84 -23.48 1.78
C ASP A 94 2.80 -22.42 2.36
N LYS A 95 4.11 -22.71 2.25
CA LYS A 95 5.18 -21.82 2.72
C LYS A 95 5.20 -20.48 1.99
N VAL A 96 4.79 -20.43 0.72
CA VAL A 96 4.80 -19.19 -0.08
C VAL A 96 3.67 -18.27 0.39
N LEU A 97 2.47 -18.81 0.63
CA LEU A 97 1.36 -18.06 1.21
C LEU A 97 1.65 -17.61 2.65
N TYR A 98 2.39 -18.41 3.42
CA TYR A 98 2.89 -17.98 4.73
C TYR A 98 3.82 -16.77 4.63
N ALA A 99 4.81 -16.80 3.73
CA ALA A 99 5.71 -15.67 3.53
C ALA A 99 4.94 -14.40 3.11
N HIS A 100 3.95 -14.55 2.23
CA HIS A 100 3.07 -13.47 1.77
C HIS A 100 2.25 -12.87 2.93
N ALA A 101 1.54 -13.69 3.69
CA ALA A 101 0.75 -13.23 4.84
C ALA A 101 1.62 -12.58 5.93
N SER A 102 2.81 -13.13 6.18
CA SER A 102 3.79 -12.57 7.13
C SER A 102 4.30 -11.20 6.69
N ARG A 103 4.62 -11.05 5.40
CA ARG A 103 5.02 -9.76 4.81
C ARG A 103 3.93 -8.70 4.99
N ILE A 104 2.67 -9.03 4.74
CA ILE A 104 1.53 -8.11 4.92
C ILE A 104 1.45 -7.63 6.37
N LEU A 105 1.43 -8.56 7.32
CA LEU A 105 1.36 -8.21 8.76
C LEU A 105 2.52 -7.34 9.21
N HIS A 106 3.72 -7.59 8.68
CA HIS A 106 4.90 -6.77 8.92
C HIS A 106 4.73 -5.35 8.37
N HIS A 107 4.22 -5.20 7.13
CA HIS A 107 3.97 -3.90 6.53
C HIS A 107 2.89 -3.09 7.27
N GLU A 108 1.80 -3.72 7.69
CA GLU A 108 0.75 -3.06 8.49
C GLU A 108 1.27 -2.60 9.86
N THR A 109 2.34 -3.22 10.37
CA THR A 109 2.97 -2.82 11.63
C THR A 109 3.76 -1.52 11.54
N ASN A 110 4.14 -1.10 10.34
CA ASN A 110 4.88 0.13 10.11
C ASN A 110 4.09 1.11 9.24
N PRO A 111 3.20 1.93 9.83
CA PRO A 111 2.42 2.92 9.09
C PRO A 111 3.26 4.07 8.49
N ALA A 112 4.58 4.10 8.72
CA ALA A 112 5.47 5.14 8.21
C ALA A 112 6.09 4.83 6.83
N ALA A 113 5.77 3.68 6.21
CA ALA A 113 6.25 3.36 4.87
C ALA A 113 5.39 4.08 3.80
N PRO A 114 5.92 5.04 3.05
CA PRO A 114 5.20 5.66 1.93
C PRO A 114 5.09 4.63 0.80
N GLY A 115 3.90 4.10 0.51
CA GLY A 115 3.79 3.08 -0.55
C GLY A 115 2.46 2.37 -0.76
N ARG A 116 1.32 2.91 -0.31
CA ARG A 116 0.01 2.55 -0.86
C ARG A 116 -0.74 3.80 -1.30
#